data_AF-A0AA36BQ60-F1
#
_entry.id   AF-A0AA36BQ60-F1
#
_cell.length_a   1.000
_cell.length_b   1.000
_cell.length_c   1.000
_cell.angle_alpha   90.00
_cell.angle_beta   90.00
_cell.angle_gamma   90.00
#
_symmetry.space_group_name_H-M   'P 1'
#
loop_
_entity.id
_entity.type
_entity.pdbx_description
1 polymer ?
#
loop_
_entity_poly.entity_id
_entity_poly.type
_entity_poly.pdbx_seq_one_letter_code
_entity_poly.pdbx_strand_id
1 'polypeptide(L)'
;MDVIEDNLTRQVDEIEALTAIYGDDWRVVNSTSRIYSIQITDGQDDPKWKLGLQVQMPEDYPSISPPQYQLSCPWIRGEERTQIENQLQEIYLDNLGECIIFKWVEEIRNILAQKTDDSPIHTYPDVQLKNVTLEEPEETKDFNFDIEADIEEDFVNTKNLLNAL
;
A
#
# COMPACT_ATOMS: atom_id res chain seq x y z
N MET A 1 -1.17 28.65 1.27
CA MET A 1 -1.87 27.69 2.13
C MET A 1 -0.83 26.70 2.57
N ASP A 2 -0.67 26.51 3.87
CA ASP A 2 0.28 25.53 4.37
C ASP A 2 -0.23 24.14 3.96
N VAL A 3 0.62 23.34 3.30
CA VAL A 3 0.26 22.00 2.81
C VAL A 3 -0.17 21.10 3.97
N ILE A 4 0.44 21.30 5.14
CA ILE A 4 0.10 20.54 6.35
C ILE A 4 -1.27 20.96 6.88
N GLU A 5 -1.61 22.26 6.88
CA GLU A 5 -2.94 22.71 7.30
C GLU A 5 -4.05 22.21 6.35
N ASP A 6 -3.78 22.18 5.05
CA ASP A 6 -4.70 21.61 4.05
C ASP A 6 -4.92 20.11 4.30
N ASN A 7 -3.82 19.36 4.49
CA ASN A 7 -3.87 17.95 4.83
C ASN A 7 -4.70 17.69 6.08
N LEU A 8 -4.44 18.42 7.17
CA LEU A 8 -5.17 18.24 8.43
C LEU A 8 -6.66 18.51 8.26
N THR A 9 -7.03 19.51 7.47
CA THR A 9 -8.44 19.81 7.17
C THR A 9 -9.09 18.63 6.43
N ARG A 10 -8.42 18.13 5.39
CA ARG A 10 -8.90 17.00 4.58
C ARG A 10 -8.99 15.69 5.37
N GLN A 11 -8.05 15.47 6.30
CA GLN A 11 -8.11 14.34 7.22
C GLN A 11 -9.34 14.42 8.12
N VAL A 12 -9.65 15.60 8.68
CA VAL A 12 -10.84 15.81 9.52
C VAL A 12 -12.11 15.49 8.74
N ASP A 13 -12.23 16.02 7.52
CA ASP A 13 -13.39 15.75 6.65
C ASP A 13 -13.52 14.25 6.33
N GLU A 14 -12.41 13.57 6.03
CA GLU A 14 -12.40 12.13 5.78
C GLU A 14 -12.82 11.33 7.01
N ILE A 15 -12.33 11.67 8.20
CA ILE A 15 -12.70 10.99 9.46
C ILE A 15 -14.18 11.19 9.79
N GLU A 16 -14.72 12.40 9.58
CA GLU A 16 -16.14 12.69 9.78
C GLU A 16 -17.00 11.84 8.85
N ALA A 17 -16.63 11.78 7.56
CA ALA A 17 -17.30 10.95 6.58
C ALA A 17 -17.24 9.46 6.95
N LEU A 18 -16.07 8.94 7.31
CA LEU A 18 -15.89 7.53 7.70
C LEU A 18 -16.70 7.17 8.94
N THR A 19 -16.73 8.07 9.94
CA THR A 19 -17.52 7.89 11.16
C THR A 19 -19.02 7.89 10.85
N ALA A 20 -19.47 8.74 9.92
CA ALA A 20 -20.88 8.79 9.50
C ALA A 20 -21.31 7.56 8.70
N ILE A 21 -20.42 7.01 7.86
CA ILE A 21 -20.70 5.83 7.03
C ILE A 21 -20.68 4.54 7.86
N TYR A 22 -19.66 4.37 8.69
CA TYR A 22 -19.40 3.10 9.39
C TYR A 22 -19.89 3.05 10.84
N GLY A 23 -20.25 4.20 11.43
CA GLY A 23 -20.79 4.27 12.77
C GLY A 23 -19.94 3.52 13.79
N ASP A 24 -20.51 2.47 14.39
CA ASP A 24 -19.90 1.68 15.46
C ASP A 24 -18.71 0.79 15.01
N ASP A 25 -18.57 0.54 13.70
CA ASP A 25 -17.46 -0.25 13.15
C ASP A 25 -16.16 0.57 13.06
N TRP A 26 -16.26 1.91 12.97
CA TRP A 26 -15.12 2.82 13.00
C TRP A 26 -14.78 3.24 14.43
N ARG A 27 -13.51 3.05 14.83
CA ARG A 27 -13.05 3.31 16.21
C ARG A 27 -11.83 4.19 16.22
N VAL A 28 -11.83 5.15 17.14
CA VAL A 28 -10.66 5.98 17.45
C VAL A 28 -9.78 5.23 18.45
N VAL A 29 -8.57 4.86 18.04
CA VAL A 29 -7.59 4.18 18.90
C VAL A 29 -6.77 5.21 19.68
N ASN A 30 -6.28 6.24 18.98
CA ASN A 30 -5.55 7.35 19.58
C ASN A 30 -5.74 8.61 18.73
N SER A 31 -6.51 9.59 19.24
CA SER A 31 -6.78 10.84 18.54
C SER A 31 -5.53 11.71 18.38
N THR A 32 -4.64 11.76 19.38
CA THR A 32 -3.40 12.56 19.35
C THR A 32 -2.45 12.06 18.27
N SER A 33 -2.31 10.74 18.16
CA SER A 33 -1.47 10.11 17.13
C SER A 33 -2.22 9.85 15.81
N ARG A 34 -3.49 10.24 15.72
CA ARG A 34 -4.38 10.01 14.56
C ARG A 34 -4.39 8.55 14.10
N ILE A 35 -4.54 7.65 15.07
CA ILE A 35 -4.66 6.21 14.86
C ILE A 35 -6.12 5.81 15.00
N TYR A 36 -6.63 5.14 13.98
CA TYR A 36 -8.00 4.68 13.88
C TYR A 36 -8.02 3.21 13.48
N SER A 37 -9.10 2.52 13.80
CA SER A 37 -9.30 1.12 13.43
C SER A 37 -10.72 0.89 12.96
N ILE A 38 -10.87 0.07 11.93
CA ILE A 38 -12.16 -0.38 11.43
C ILE A 38 -12.17 -1.90 11.30
N GLN A 39 -13.30 -2.51 11.66
CA GLN A 39 -13.55 -3.93 11.40
C GLN A 39 -14.36 -4.08 10.11
N ILE A 40 -13.80 -4.78 9.14
CA ILE A 40 -14.39 -5.00 7.81
C ILE A 40 -14.86 -6.45 7.74
N THR A 41 -16.08 -6.66 7.28
CA THR A 41 -16.70 -7.99 7.12
C THR A 41 -17.03 -8.27 5.65
N ASP A 42 -17.38 -9.52 5.33
CA ASP A 42 -17.82 -9.95 3.99
C ASP A 42 -19.23 -9.45 3.57
N GLY A 43 -19.86 -8.60 4.38
CA GLY A 43 -21.17 -8.00 4.09
C GLY A 43 -22.36 -8.96 4.22
N GLN A 44 -22.16 -10.18 4.73
CA GLN A 44 -23.23 -11.15 4.98
C GLN A 44 -23.87 -10.92 6.36
N ASP A 45 -25.13 -11.39 6.55
CA ASP A 45 -25.84 -11.32 7.83
C ASP A 45 -25.10 -12.08 8.96
N ASP A 46 -24.43 -13.19 8.63
CA ASP A 46 -23.52 -13.92 9.52
C ASP A 46 -22.10 -13.90 8.92
N PRO A 47 -21.30 -12.86 9.22
CA PRO A 47 -20.04 -12.64 8.53
C PRO A 47 -19.00 -13.67 8.96
N LYS A 48 -18.60 -14.49 8.01
CA LYS A 48 -17.63 -15.55 8.22
C LYS A 48 -16.21 -14.99 8.26
N TRP A 49 -15.94 -14.01 7.39
CA TRP A 49 -14.64 -13.38 7.29
C TRP A 49 -14.65 -11.99 7.90
N LYS A 50 -13.67 -11.73 8.76
CA LYS A 50 -13.48 -10.44 9.42
C LYS A 50 -12.02 -10.03 9.33
N LEU A 51 -11.78 -8.78 8.95
CA LEU A 51 -10.46 -8.18 8.88
C LEU A 51 -10.47 -6.86 9.62
N GLY A 52 -9.53 -6.69 10.56
CA GLY A 52 -9.27 -5.40 11.20
C GLY A 52 -8.26 -4.61 10.38
N LEU A 53 -8.63 -3.41 9.94
CA LEU A 53 -7.73 -2.45 9.34
C LEU A 53 -7.46 -1.34 10.37
N GLN A 54 -6.22 -1.24 10.83
CA GLN A 54 -5.76 -0.09 11.61
C GLN A 54 -5.01 0.85 10.69
N VAL A 55 -5.32 2.15 10.76
CA VAL A 55 -4.65 3.20 9.98
C VAL A 55 -4.12 4.29 10.91
N GLN A 56 -2.97 4.84 10.56
CA GLN A 56 -2.39 6.04 11.15
C GLN A 56 -2.26 7.08 10.04
N MET A 57 -2.80 8.27 10.28
CA MET A 57 -2.80 9.39 9.33
C MET A 57 -1.68 10.37 9.71
N PRO A 58 -0.51 10.32 9.03
CA PRO A 58 0.58 11.25 9.31
C PRO A 58 0.24 12.66 8.81
N GLU A 59 0.98 13.69 9.20
CA GLU A 59 0.66 15.11 8.89
C GLU A 59 0.75 15.43 7.39
N ASP A 60 1.48 14.61 6.67
CA ASP A 60 1.79 14.74 5.25
C ASP A 60 0.85 13.91 4.35
N TYR A 61 -0.07 13.12 4.93
CA TYR A 61 -1.20 12.52 4.22
C TYR A 61 -2.35 13.54 4.06
N PRO A 62 -3.10 13.58 2.95
CA PRO A 62 -2.99 12.70 1.77
C PRO A 62 -2.01 13.16 0.69
N SER A 63 -1.47 14.38 0.77
CA SER A 63 -0.78 15.00 -0.37
C SER A 63 0.63 14.48 -0.67
N ILE A 64 1.36 13.99 0.34
CA ILE A 64 2.79 13.63 0.20
C ILE A 64 3.02 12.13 0.44
N SER A 65 2.28 11.52 1.38
CA SER A 65 2.46 10.10 1.74
C SER A 65 1.13 9.39 1.96
N PRO A 66 1.10 8.05 1.83
CA PRO A 66 -0.09 7.24 2.13
C PRO A 66 -0.33 7.16 3.65
N PRO A 67 -1.53 6.74 4.08
CA PRO A 67 -1.75 6.35 5.46
C PRO A 67 -0.86 5.15 5.79
N GLN A 68 -0.33 5.11 7.01
CA GLN A 68 0.33 3.90 7.51
C GLN A 68 -0.75 2.93 7.96
N TYR A 69 -0.63 1.64 7.63
CA TYR A 69 -1.67 0.67 7.96
C TYR A 69 -1.12 -0.62 8.58
N GLN A 70 -2.02 -1.31 9.30
CA GLN A 70 -1.79 -2.64 9.82
C GLN A 70 -3.04 -3.49 9.67
N LEU A 71 -2.89 -4.64 9.01
CA LEU A 71 -3.95 -5.64 8.85
C LEU A 71 -3.91 -6.65 10.00
N SER A 72 -5.04 -6.88 10.63
CA SER A 72 -5.22 -7.82 11.74
C SER A 72 -6.32 -8.82 11.41
N CYS A 73 -5.95 -10.08 11.15
CA CYS A 73 -6.89 -11.17 10.94
C CYS A 73 -6.24 -12.53 11.22
N PRO A 74 -7.00 -13.51 11.76
CA PRO A 74 -6.45 -14.82 12.11
C PRO A 74 -6.24 -15.76 10.92
N TRP A 75 -6.86 -15.46 9.78
CA TRP A 75 -6.97 -16.35 8.63
C TRP A 75 -6.08 -15.97 7.44
N ILE A 76 -5.62 -14.72 7.34
CA ILE A 76 -4.77 -14.30 6.21
C ILE A 76 -3.32 -14.70 6.46
N ARG A 77 -2.72 -15.41 5.50
CA ARG A 77 -1.30 -15.82 5.55
C ARG A 77 -0.72 -15.86 4.15
N GLY A 78 0.58 -15.56 4.05
CA GLY A 78 1.33 -15.68 2.80
C GLY A 78 0.76 -14.79 1.69
N GLU A 79 0.45 -15.41 0.55
CA GLU A 79 0.07 -14.76 -0.70
C GLU A 79 -1.20 -13.90 -0.59
N GLU A 80 -2.21 -14.33 0.19
CA GLU A 80 -3.44 -13.56 0.37
C GLU A 80 -3.18 -12.19 1.01
N ARG A 81 -2.23 -12.13 1.94
CA ARG A 81 -1.84 -10.87 2.58
C ARG A 81 -1.18 -9.95 1.56
N THR A 82 -0.24 -10.49 0.79
CA THR A 82 0.48 -9.75 -0.25
C THR A 82 -0.47 -9.25 -1.33
N GLN A 83 -1.49 -10.03 -1.70
CA GLN A 83 -2.52 -9.58 -2.63
C GLN A 83 -3.27 -8.35 -2.10
N ILE A 84 -3.75 -8.37 -0.85
CA ILE A 84 -4.39 -7.19 -0.27
C ILE A 84 -3.42 -6.01 -0.24
N GLU A 85 -2.20 -6.21 0.25
CA GLU A 85 -1.18 -5.15 0.32
C GLU A 85 -0.89 -4.53 -1.07
N ASN A 86 -0.82 -5.35 -2.13
CA ASN A 86 -0.67 -4.90 -3.50
C ASN A 86 -1.87 -4.08 -3.99
N GLN A 87 -3.10 -4.54 -3.72
CA GLN A 87 -4.31 -3.79 -4.10
C GLN A 87 -4.40 -2.44 -3.37
N LEU A 88 -4.03 -2.38 -2.08
CA LEU A 88 -3.98 -1.12 -1.34
C LEU A 88 -2.92 -0.15 -1.91
N GLN A 89 -1.77 -0.69 -2.33
CA GLN A 89 -0.71 0.05 -3.00
C GLN A 89 -1.18 0.61 -4.35
N GLU A 90 -1.86 -0.20 -5.17
CA GLU A 90 -2.42 0.24 -6.45
C GLU A 90 -3.42 1.37 -6.26
N ILE A 91 -4.34 1.25 -5.28
CA ILE A 91 -5.28 2.33 -4.95
C ILE A 91 -4.54 3.61 -4.57
N TYR A 92 -3.44 3.53 -3.81
CA TYR A 92 -2.66 4.72 -3.49
C TYR A 92 -2.05 5.36 -4.74
N LEU A 93 -1.42 4.56 -5.62
CA LEU A 93 -0.79 5.06 -6.84
C LEU A 93 -1.78 5.69 -7.82
N ASP A 94 -2.99 5.13 -7.90
CA ASP A 94 -4.05 5.65 -8.77
C ASP A 94 -4.69 6.92 -8.22
N ASN A 95 -4.52 7.21 -6.92
CA ASN A 95 -5.20 8.28 -6.20
C ASN A 95 -4.23 9.13 -5.39
N LEU A 96 -3.07 9.45 -5.99
CA LEU A 96 -2.04 10.26 -5.35
C LEU A 96 -2.59 11.64 -4.98
N GLY A 97 -2.40 12.00 -3.72
CA GLY A 97 -2.89 13.27 -3.20
C GLY A 97 -4.36 13.28 -2.82
N GLU A 98 -5.07 12.15 -2.88
CA GLU A 98 -6.46 12.00 -2.46
C GLU A 98 -6.63 11.25 -1.13
N CYS A 99 -7.80 11.44 -0.52
CA CYS A 99 -8.25 10.66 0.63
C CYS A 99 -8.69 9.26 0.17
N ILE A 100 -7.97 8.22 0.59
CA ILE A 100 -8.12 6.84 0.06
C ILE A 100 -8.62 5.82 1.08
N ILE A 101 -8.83 6.19 2.35
CA ILE A 101 -9.17 5.20 3.40
C ILE A 101 -10.50 4.53 3.10
N PHE A 102 -11.49 5.31 2.63
CA PHE A 102 -12.76 4.73 2.20
C PHE A 102 -12.56 3.70 1.07
N LYS A 103 -11.72 4.02 0.07
CA LYS A 103 -11.43 3.13 -1.06
C LYS A 103 -10.75 1.84 -0.59
N TRP A 104 -9.82 1.94 0.35
CA TRP A 104 -9.19 0.79 1.00
C TRP A 104 -10.19 -0.11 1.73
N VAL A 105 -11.13 0.48 2.46
CA VAL A 105 -12.17 -0.28 3.17
C VAL A 105 -13.07 -1.03 2.19
N GLU A 106 -13.52 -0.37 1.11
CA GLU A 106 -14.38 -0.99 0.10
C GLU A 106 -13.65 -2.11 -0.65
N GLU A 107 -12.38 -1.91 -1.02
CA GLU A 107 -11.61 -2.95 -1.70
C GLU A 107 -11.40 -4.17 -0.82
N ILE A 108 -11.07 -3.98 0.46
CA ILE A 108 -10.97 -5.10 1.40
C ILE A 108 -12.33 -5.81 1.51
N ARG A 109 -13.44 -5.06 1.63
CA ARG A 109 -14.78 -5.68 1.67
C ARG A 109 -15.06 -6.51 0.42
N ASN A 110 -14.71 -5.99 -0.75
CA ASN A 110 -14.83 -6.69 -2.03
C ASN A 110 -14.05 -8.01 -2.03
N ILE A 111 -12.79 -7.98 -1.57
CA ILE A 111 -11.94 -9.18 -1.45
C ILE A 111 -12.55 -10.19 -0.45
N LEU A 112 -13.08 -9.73 0.68
CA LEU A 112 -13.75 -10.60 1.66
C LEU A 112 -15.01 -11.24 1.10
N ALA A 113 -15.82 -10.49 0.34
CA ALA A 113 -17.06 -10.98 -0.25
C ALA A 113 -16.82 -12.04 -1.35
N GLN A 114 -15.70 -11.95 -2.07
CA GLN A 114 -15.30 -12.95 -3.07
C GLN A 114 -14.70 -14.22 -2.45
N LYS A 115 -14.41 -14.23 -1.15
CA LYS A 115 -13.79 -15.36 -0.47
C LYS A 115 -14.81 -16.44 -0.13
N THR A 116 -14.75 -17.58 -0.83
CA THR A 116 -15.57 -18.77 -0.53
C THR A 116 -14.79 -19.80 0.31
N ASP A 117 -15.49 -20.76 0.94
CA ASP A 117 -14.93 -21.79 1.84
C ASP A 117 -13.80 -22.64 1.22
N ASP A 118 -13.78 -22.78 -0.11
CA ASP A 118 -13.01 -23.82 -0.82
C ASP A 118 -12.19 -23.31 -2.01
N SER A 119 -11.99 -21.99 -2.18
CA SER A 119 -11.22 -21.45 -3.30
C SER A 119 -10.02 -20.62 -2.82
N PRO A 120 -8.76 -20.95 -3.19
CA PRO A 120 -7.76 -19.90 -3.37
C PRO A 120 -8.39 -18.85 -4.31
N ILE A 121 -8.35 -17.59 -3.89
CA ILE A 121 -9.05 -16.51 -4.59
C ILE A 121 -8.63 -16.53 -6.05
N HIS A 122 -9.65 -16.46 -6.92
CA HIS A 122 -9.51 -16.35 -8.36
C HIS A 122 -8.51 -15.23 -8.66
N THR A 123 -7.33 -15.62 -9.15
CA THR A 123 -6.37 -14.73 -9.78
C THR A 123 -7.12 -13.87 -10.79
N TYR A 124 -6.93 -12.55 -10.76
CA TYR A 124 -7.25 -11.73 -11.93
C TYR A 124 -6.67 -12.43 -13.17
N PRO A 125 -7.41 -12.50 -14.31
CA PRO A 125 -6.85 -13.09 -15.51
C PRO A 125 -5.57 -12.35 -15.83
N ASP A 126 -4.48 -13.11 -15.82
CA ASP A 126 -3.21 -12.83 -16.46
C ASP A 126 -3.22 -11.50 -17.23
N VAL A 127 -2.49 -10.50 -16.73
CA VAL A 127 -1.83 -9.59 -17.67
C VAL A 127 -1.16 -10.55 -18.64
N GLN A 128 -1.67 -10.64 -19.86
CA GLN A 128 -1.01 -11.42 -20.90
C GLN A 128 0.36 -10.80 -21.09
N LEU A 129 1.32 -11.33 -20.35
CA LEU A 129 2.69 -11.43 -20.77
C LEU A 129 2.56 -12.18 -22.09
N LYS A 130 2.46 -11.42 -23.18
CA LYS A 130 2.76 -11.96 -24.50
C LYS A 130 4.08 -12.67 -24.31
N ASN A 131 4.03 -13.98 -24.47
CA ASN A 131 5.18 -14.84 -24.61
C ASN A 131 6.04 -14.23 -25.72
N VAL A 132 6.96 -13.34 -25.36
CA VAL A 132 8.12 -13.04 -26.19
C VAL A 132 8.95 -14.30 -26.01
N THR A 133 8.79 -15.20 -26.98
CA THR A 133 9.66 -16.34 -27.17
C THR A 133 11.09 -15.85 -26.96
N LEU A 134 11.72 -16.34 -25.89
CA LEU A 134 13.17 -16.31 -25.75
C LEU A 134 13.71 -17.20 -26.87
N GLU A 135 13.77 -16.65 -28.08
CA GLU A 135 14.67 -17.15 -29.10
C GLU A 135 16.06 -16.85 -28.57
N GLU A 136 16.82 -17.93 -28.29
CA GLU A 136 18.24 -17.84 -27.98
C GLU A 136 18.91 -16.96 -29.05
N PRO A 137 19.54 -15.83 -28.70
CA PRO A 137 20.41 -15.17 -29.65
C PRO A 137 21.67 -16.02 -29.78
N GLU A 138 21.80 -16.65 -30.96
CA GLU A 138 23.02 -17.30 -31.44
C GLU A 138 24.25 -16.42 -31.21
N GLU A 139 25.34 -17.02 -30.73
CA GLU A 139 26.66 -16.41 -30.70
C GLU A 139 27.08 -15.94 -32.09
N THR A 140 27.19 -14.63 -32.30
CA THR A 140 28.08 -14.08 -33.34
C THR A 140 28.85 -12.86 -32.84
N LYS A 141 30.11 -13.12 -32.50
CA LYS A 141 31.34 -12.37 -32.85
C LYS A 141 31.39 -10.84 -32.69
N ASP A 142 32.31 -10.44 -31.81
CA ASP A 142 33.26 -9.34 -31.96
C ASP A 142 32.74 -8.01 -32.51
N PHE A 143 32.34 -7.11 -31.61
CA PHE A 143 32.56 -5.68 -31.81
C PHE A 143 33.11 -5.07 -30.52
N ASN A 144 34.44 -4.95 -30.48
CA ASN A 144 35.15 -4.10 -29.54
C ASN A 144 34.83 -2.65 -29.89
N PHE A 145 34.15 -1.92 -29.01
CA PHE A 145 34.07 -0.48 -29.08
C PHE A 145 34.57 0.09 -27.76
N ASP A 146 35.86 0.37 -27.74
CA ASP A 146 36.49 1.27 -26.77
C ASP A 146 35.74 2.61 -26.81
N ILE A 147 35.19 3.01 -25.66
CA ILE A 147 34.83 4.41 -25.42
C ILE A 147 35.45 4.82 -24.09
N GLU A 148 36.46 5.67 -24.21
CA GLU A 148 37.17 6.38 -23.15
C GLU A 148 36.30 7.47 -22.50
N ALA A 149 36.58 7.70 -21.22
CA ALA A 149 36.60 8.98 -20.48
C ALA A 149 35.31 9.66 -19.96
N ASP A 150 35.42 9.97 -18.66
CA ASP A 150 34.90 11.09 -17.86
C ASP A 150 33.41 11.19 -17.50
N ILE A 151 33.06 10.77 -16.27
CA ILE A 151 32.28 11.58 -15.32
C ILE A 151 32.85 11.38 -13.89
N GLU A 152 33.03 12.52 -13.20
CA GLU A 152 33.80 12.81 -12.00
C GLU A 152 33.41 12.09 -10.69
N GLU A 153 34.42 11.94 -9.83
CA GLU A 153 34.34 11.63 -8.40
C GLU A 153 33.57 12.71 -7.63
N ASP A 154 32.67 12.30 -6.72
CA ASP A 154 32.70 12.72 -5.30
C ASP A 154 31.54 12.09 -4.51
N PHE A 155 31.81 10.96 -3.84
CA PHE A 155 30.99 10.50 -2.72
C PHE A 155 31.88 10.19 -1.51
N VAL A 156 32.15 11.26 -0.76
CA VAL A 156 32.32 11.35 0.70
C VAL A 156 32.80 10.06 1.39
N ASN A 157 34.11 10.00 1.57
CA ASN A 157 34.77 9.08 2.49
C ASN A 157 34.98 9.80 3.84
N THR A 158 34.00 9.75 4.76
CA THR A 158 34.21 10.17 6.16
C THR A 158 33.46 9.28 7.17
N LYS A 159 33.80 7.99 7.18
CA LYS A 159 33.66 7.15 8.38
C LYS A 159 34.96 6.43 8.69
N ASN A 160 35.93 7.16 9.24
CA ASN A 160 36.99 6.60 10.09
C ASN A 160 37.79 7.73 10.77
N LEU A 161 37.19 8.40 11.76
CA LEU A 161 37.90 9.27 12.69
C LEU A 161 37.25 9.25 14.09
N LEU A 162 37.01 8.06 14.65
CA LEU A 162 36.77 7.90 16.09
C LEU A 162 37.25 6.50 16.54
N ASN A 163 38.56 6.31 16.55
CA ASN A 163 39.26 5.43 17.48
C ASN A 163 40.51 6.18 17.95
N ALA A 164 40.27 7.19 18.78
CA ALA A 164 41.28 7.84 19.59
C ALA A 164 41.21 7.20 20.98
N LEU A 165 42.25 6.42 21.33
CA LEU A 165 42.83 6.28 22.66
C LEU A 165 44.29 5.88 22.49
#